data_AF-A0A6H1UD00-F1
#
_entry.id   AF-A0A6H1UD00-F1
#
_cell.length_a   1.000
_cell.length_b   1.000
_cell.length_c   1.000
_cell.angle_alpha   90.00
_cell.angle_beta   90.00
_cell.angle_gamma   90.00
#
_symmetry.space_group_name_H-M   'P 1'
#
loop_
_entity.id
_entity.type
_entity.pdbx_description
1 polymer ?
#
loop_
_entity_poly.entity_id
_entity_poly.type
_entity_poly.pdbx_seq_one_letter_code
_entity_poly.pdbx_strand_id
1 'polypeptide(L)'
;MRAAIPFMLLLLSGCTSMPITTMYKLVTLEPLELDPGQLQVAVRTDNNVVIGDNGVMMHWGYVSEDNSLTLDENYPVIVDRGTRPSSVLLDGIGNSEQLVIFSLRPEDTKSMRLFQSQVLAHQQQGGEGSGSFGLKFEQFCFIETPLAPIDTDMFLQTDSDEGFFVFVEDIDLLEPDCDRCEIKEVPLCDSSSAEGSAGS
;
A
#
# COMPACT_ATOMS: atom_id res chain seq x y z
N MET A 1 28.63 49.49 -10.07
CA MET A 1 27.15 49.40 -10.09
C MET A 1 26.76 48.05 -10.67
N ARG A 2 25.85 47.35 -9.98
CA ARG A 2 25.11 46.13 -10.35
C ARG A 2 25.86 44.79 -10.32
N ALA A 3 25.70 44.12 -9.17
CA ALA A 3 25.71 42.67 -8.99
C ALA A 3 24.40 42.04 -9.52
N ALA A 4 24.45 40.75 -9.89
CA ALA A 4 23.39 39.73 -9.72
C ALA A 4 23.89 38.42 -10.37
N ILE A 5 24.49 37.49 -9.60
CA ILE A 5 23.87 36.32 -8.95
C ILE A 5 23.51 35.22 -9.98
N PRO A 6 24.23 34.08 -9.98
CA PRO A 6 23.88 32.94 -10.82
C PRO A 6 22.57 32.30 -10.34
N PHE A 7 21.64 32.11 -11.27
CA PHE A 7 20.35 31.45 -11.08
C PHE A 7 20.60 29.95 -10.92
N MET A 8 20.81 29.52 -9.67
CA MET A 8 20.86 28.11 -9.28
C MET A 8 19.42 27.61 -9.19
N LEU A 9 18.97 26.89 -10.21
CA LEU A 9 17.71 26.14 -10.15
C LEU A 9 17.88 25.01 -9.13
N LEU A 10 17.17 25.10 -8.02
CA LEU A 10 16.87 23.96 -7.15
C LEU A 10 15.90 23.05 -7.90
N LEU A 11 16.38 21.89 -8.33
CA LEU A 11 15.52 20.75 -8.62
C LEU A 11 15.11 20.18 -7.25
N LEU A 12 13.88 20.46 -6.82
CA LEU A 12 13.25 19.68 -5.77
C LEU A 12 12.89 18.33 -6.40
N SER A 13 13.71 17.32 -6.15
CA SER A 13 13.30 15.93 -6.30
C SER A 13 12.12 15.70 -5.36
N GLY A 14 10.94 15.40 -5.92
CA GLY A 14 9.79 14.95 -5.15
C GLY A 14 10.15 13.62 -4.50
N CYS A 15 10.56 13.67 -3.24
CA CYS A 15 10.57 12.47 -2.40
C CYS A 15 9.11 12.20 -2.05
N THR A 16 8.58 11.05 -2.47
CA THR A 16 7.32 10.50 -1.93
C THR A 16 7.43 10.54 -0.41
N SER A 17 6.67 11.44 0.20
CA SER A 17 6.81 11.80 1.61
C SER A 17 5.80 10.97 2.38
N MET A 18 6.24 9.92 3.08
CA MET A 18 5.36 9.30 4.08
C MET A 18 4.94 10.36 5.11
N PRO A 19 3.65 10.56 5.38
CA PRO A 19 3.20 11.53 6.37
C PRO A 19 3.84 11.28 7.73
N ILE A 20 4.17 12.34 8.47
CA ILE A 20 4.73 12.23 9.83
C ILE A 20 3.80 11.42 10.74
N THR A 21 2.49 11.55 10.55
CA THR A 21 1.45 10.79 11.26
C THR A 21 1.56 9.29 10.99
N THR A 22 1.88 8.90 9.76
CA THR A 22 2.13 7.50 9.36
C THR A 22 3.36 6.95 10.04
N MET A 23 4.45 7.71 10.07
CA MET A 23 5.69 7.30 10.75
C MET A 23 5.44 7.05 12.25
N TYR A 24 4.69 7.93 12.92
CA TYR A 24 4.34 7.73 14.33
C TYR A 24 3.47 6.49 14.51
N LYS A 25 2.42 6.32 13.70
CA LYS A 25 1.53 5.14 13.75
C LYS A 25 2.33 3.84 13.60
N LEU A 26 3.24 3.77 12.62
CA LEU A 26 4.09 2.59 12.37
C LEU A 26 5.08 2.30 13.51
N VAL A 27 5.61 3.33 14.18
CA VAL A 27 6.50 3.15 15.35
C VAL A 27 5.73 2.65 16.57
N THR A 28 4.48 3.08 16.75
CA THR A 28 3.63 2.65 17.87
C THR A 28 2.86 1.37 17.59
N LEU A 29 2.80 0.94 16.34
CA LEU A 29 2.20 -0.34 15.97
C LEU A 29 3.06 -1.46 16.55
N GLU A 30 2.41 -2.45 17.15
CA GLU A 30 3.04 -3.68 17.61
C GLU A 30 2.69 -4.79 16.60
N PRO A 31 3.50 -4.98 15.53
CA PRO A 31 3.05 -5.75 14.38
C PRO A 31 2.95 -7.25 14.65
N LEU A 32 3.51 -7.70 15.77
CA LEU A 32 3.45 -9.08 16.25
C LEU A 32 2.19 -9.37 17.06
N GLU A 33 1.47 -8.34 17.52
CA GLU A 33 0.26 -8.48 18.33
C GLU A 33 -1.03 -8.23 17.53
N LEU A 34 -0.94 -7.63 16.34
CA LEU A 34 -2.11 -7.42 15.47
C LEU A 34 -2.72 -8.74 15.00
N ASP A 35 -4.05 -8.76 14.84
CA ASP A 35 -4.77 -9.84 14.21
C ASP A 35 -4.73 -9.68 12.68
N PRO A 36 -4.06 -10.57 11.92
CA PRO A 36 -4.04 -10.47 10.46
C PRO A 36 -5.43 -10.48 9.83
N GLY A 37 -6.44 -11.05 10.51
CA GLY A 37 -7.81 -11.11 10.01
C GLY A 37 -8.52 -9.75 10.01
N GLN A 38 -7.96 -8.76 10.70
CA GLN A 38 -8.49 -7.40 10.76
C GLN A 38 -7.72 -6.42 9.86
N LEU A 39 -6.63 -6.87 9.24
CA LEU A 39 -5.87 -6.04 8.32
C LEU A 39 -6.70 -5.72 7.07
N GLN A 40 -6.86 -4.43 6.80
CA GLN A 40 -7.47 -3.95 5.58
C GLN A 40 -6.59 -2.89 4.92
N VAL A 41 -6.58 -2.90 3.60
CA VAL A 41 -5.94 -1.87 2.77
C VAL A 41 -7.03 -1.16 2.01
N ALA A 42 -7.08 0.16 2.05
CA ALA A 42 -7.94 0.92 1.15
C ALA A 42 -7.07 1.66 0.14
N VAL A 43 -7.49 1.68 -1.12
CA VAL A 43 -6.84 2.41 -2.19
C VAL A 43 -7.82 3.45 -2.72
N ARG A 44 -7.42 4.72 -2.65
CA ARG A 44 -8.12 5.83 -3.31
C ARG A 44 -7.38 6.17 -4.59
N THR A 45 -8.08 6.16 -5.72
CA THR A 45 -7.47 6.40 -7.05
C THR A 45 -8.53 6.90 -8.03
N ASP A 46 -8.12 7.27 -9.25
CA ASP A 46 -9.03 7.74 -10.31
C ASP A 46 -9.99 6.62 -10.78
N ASN A 47 -11.21 7.00 -11.17
CA ASN A 47 -12.25 6.12 -11.71
C ASN A 47 -11.83 5.36 -12.96
N ASN A 48 -10.80 5.84 -13.66
CA ASN A 48 -10.20 5.19 -14.81
C ASN A 48 -9.33 3.99 -14.45
N VAL A 49 -8.96 3.80 -13.18
CA VAL A 49 -8.12 2.69 -12.72
C VAL A 49 -8.96 1.53 -12.24
N VAL A 50 -8.76 0.33 -12.76
CA VAL A 50 -9.42 -0.87 -12.24
C VAL A 50 -8.41 -1.72 -11.50
N ILE A 51 -8.67 -1.94 -10.21
CA ILE A 51 -7.86 -2.77 -9.33
C ILE A 51 -8.72 -3.93 -8.84
N GLY A 52 -8.35 -5.15 -9.23
CA GLY A 52 -9.04 -6.37 -8.85
C GLY A 52 -8.34 -7.14 -7.74
N ASP A 53 -8.81 -8.36 -7.49
CA ASP A 53 -8.14 -9.29 -6.58
C ASP A 53 -6.66 -9.47 -6.96
N ASN A 54 -5.78 -9.53 -5.97
CA ASN A 54 -4.32 -9.56 -6.12
C ASN A 54 -3.74 -8.28 -6.74
N GLY A 55 -4.54 -7.22 -6.87
CA GLY A 55 -4.15 -5.91 -7.38
C GLY A 55 -3.06 -5.21 -6.56
N VAL A 56 -3.09 -5.47 -5.26
CA VAL A 56 -2.13 -4.98 -4.27
C VAL A 56 -1.45 -6.18 -3.62
N MET A 57 -0.16 -6.03 -3.34
CA MET A 57 0.64 -7.00 -2.61
C MET A 57 1.11 -6.39 -1.29
N MET A 58 0.93 -7.14 -0.21
CA MET A 58 1.43 -6.79 1.11
C MET A 58 2.69 -7.59 1.41
N HIS A 59 3.81 -6.91 1.62
CA HIS A 59 5.10 -7.51 1.95
C HIS A 59 5.35 -7.43 3.46
N TRP A 60 5.86 -8.52 4.02
CA TRP A 60 6.32 -8.62 5.40
C TRP A 60 7.69 -9.29 5.44
N GLY A 61 8.63 -8.66 6.12
CA GLY A 61 9.97 -9.21 6.30
C GLY A 61 10.43 -9.13 7.75
N TYR A 62 11.34 -10.03 8.09
CA TYR A 62 12.07 -10.00 9.35
C TYR A 62 13.47 -10.56 9.14
N VAL A 63 14.48 -9.83 9.60
CA VAL A 63 15.87 -10.29 9.60
C VAL A 63 16.43 -10.12 10.99
N SER A 64 16.84 -11.23 11.61
CA SER A 64 17.59 -11.21 12.87
C SER A 64 18.97 -10.59 12.68
N GLU A 65 19.52 -9.91 13.69
CA GLU A 65 20.83 -9.26 13.58
C GLU A 65 21.98 -10.25 13.29
N ASP A 66 21.87 -11.48 13.79
CA ASP A 66 22.83 -12.56 13.55
C ASP A 66 22.52 -13.40 12.29
N ASN A 67 21.48 -13.03 11.54
CA ASN A 67 20.94 -13.74 10.38
C ASN A 67 20.52 -15.22 10.65
N SER A 68 20.26 -15.59 11.90
CA SER A 68 19.74 -16.92 12.26
C SER A 68 18.28 -17.14 11.84
N LEU A 69 17.51 -16.07 11.70
CA LEU A 69 16.14 -16.06 11.20
C LEU A 69 15.99 -14.99 10.12
N THR A 70 15.60 -15.41 8.92
CA THR A 70 15.23 -14.52 7.81
C THR A 70 13.90 -14.99 7.26
N LEU A 71 12.91 -14.12 7.29
CA LEU A 71 11.58 -14.33 6.76
C LEU A 71 11.28 -13.21 5.77
N ASP A 72 10.70 -13.57 4.63
CA ASP A 72 10.30 -12.62 3.58
C ASP A 72 9.07 -13.21 2.89
N GLU A 73 7.92 -12.62 3.18
CA GLU A 73 6.61 -13.11 2.76
C GLU A 73 5.86 -12.03 1.98
N ASN A 74 5.11 -12.48 0.98
CA ASN A 74 4.29 -11.63 0.12
C ASN A 74 2.87 -12.17 0.11
N TYR A 75 1.92 -11.35 0.53
CA TYR A 75 0.51 -11.69 0.65
C TYR A 75 -0.32 -10.85 -0.32
N PRO A 76 -0.81 -11.43 -1.43
CA PRO A 76 -1.72 -10.71 -2.31
C PRO A 76 -3.06 -10.52 -1.59
N VAL A 77 -3.59 -9.31 -1.66
CA VAL A 77 -4.87 -8.99 -1.03
C VAL A 77 -6.03 -9.10 -2.02
N ILE A 78 -7.23 -9.37 -1.51
CA ILE A 78 -8.45 -9.56 -2.31
C ILE A 78 -9.45 -8.45 -2.02
N VAL A 79 -10.27 -8.09 -3.00
CA VAL A 79 -11.27 -7.02 -2.86
C VAL A 79 -12.31 -7.43 -1.82
N ASP A 80 -12.44 -6.61 -0.78
CA ASP A 80 -13.46 -6.74 0.24
C ASP A 80 -14.71 -5.96 -0.16
N ARG A 81 -15.77 -6.69 -0.51
CA ARG A 81 -17.07 -6.13 -0.89
C ARG A 81 -18.04 -6.01 0.29
N GLY A 82 -17.69 -6.57 1.45
CA GLY A 82 -18.53 -6.58 2.64
C GLY A 82 -18.30 -5.37 3.54
N THR A 83 -17.09 -4.81 3.51
CA THR A 83 -16.74 -3.64 4.31
C THR A 83 -17.32 -2.36 3.75
N ARG A 84 -17.95 -1.58 4.63
CA ARG A 84 -18.39 -0.23 4.31
C ARG A 84 -17.30 0.76 4.71
N PRO A 85 -16.81 1.61 3.79
CA PRO A 85 -15.84 2.62 4.14
C PRO A 85 -16.40 3.58 5.20
N SER A 86 -15.54 3.96 6.14
CA SER A 86 -15.88 4.97 7.14
C SER A 86 -16.08 6.33 6.47
N SER A 87 -16.83 7.23 7.12
CA SER A 87 -16.99 8.60 6.61
C SER A 87 -15.69 9.37 6.52
N VAL A 88 -14.67 8.97 7.29
CA VAL A 88 -13.32 9.57 7.25
C VAL A 88 -12.59 9.18 5.98
N LEU A 89 -12.70 7.92 5.54
CA LEU A 89 -12.13 7.48 4.26
C LEU A 89 -12.83 8.11 3.05
N LEU A 90 -14.12 8.38 3.19
CA LEU A 90 -14.92 9.02 2.13
C LEU A 90 -14.73 10.55 2.10
N ASP A 91 -14.15 11.14 3.14
CA ASP A 91 -13.96 12.58 3.19
C ASP A 91 -12.94 13.02 2.14
N GLY A 92 -13.30 14.05 1.38
CA GLY A 92 -12.47 14.57 0.30
C GLY A 92 -12.37 13.69 -0.95
N ILE A 93 -13.11 12.57 -1.06
CA ILE A 93 -13.18 11.81 -2.32
C ILE A 93 -13.82 12.69 -3.41
N GLY A 94 -13.06 12.93 -4.48
CA GLY A 94 -13.49 13.66 -5.66
C GLY A 94 -14.50 12.88 -6.49
N ASN A 95 -15.27 13.59 -7.35
CA ASN A 95 -16.23 12.93 -8.24
C ASN A 95 -15.56 12.01 -9.28
N SER A 96 -14.27 12.18 -9.54
CA SER A 96 -13.45 11.36 -10.44
C SER A 96 -12.67 10.27 -9.71
N GLU A 97 -12.87 10.12 -8.41
CA GLU A 97 -12.14 9.14 -7.59
C GLU A 97 -13.05 8.00 -7.15
N GLN A 98 -12.43 6.86 -6.90
CA GLN A 98 -13.03 5.69 -6.28
C GLN A 98 -12.18 5.22 -5.11
N LEU A 99 -12.81 4.40 -4.27
CA LEU A 99 -12.18 3.73 -3.15
C LEU A 99 -12.38 2.21 -3.28
N VAL A 100 -11.29 1.46 -3.29
CA VAL A 100 -11.31 -0.01 -3.28
C VAL A 100 -10.72 -0.51 -1.97
N ILE A 101 -11.46 -1.33 -1.23
CA ILE A 101 -11.01 -1.92 0.02
C ILE A 101 -10.58 -3.36 -0.25
N PHE A 102 -9.47 -3.75 0.35
CA PHE A 102 -8.89 -5.07 0.27
C PHE A 102 -8.72 -5.68 1.67
N SER A 103 -8.76 -7.00 1.72
CA SER A 103 -8.46 -7.82 2.90
C SER A 103 -7.50 -8.94 2.55
N LEU A 104 -6.84 -9.50 3.56
CA LEU A 104 -6.06 -10.73 3.37
C LEU A 104 -6.96 -11.91 3.03
N ARG A 105 -6.44 -12.83 2.23
CA ARG A 105 -7.11 -14.12 2.02
C ARG A 105 -7.14 -14.90 3.34
N PRO A 106 -8.18 -15.71 3.61
CA PRO A 106 -8.27 -16.49 4.84
C PRO A 106 -7.08 -17.43 5.08
N GLU A 107 -6.48 -17.98 4.01
CA GLU A 107 -5.27 -18.79 4.05
C GLU A 107 -4.01 -17.97 4.42
N ASP A 108 -3.88 -16.78 3.86
CA ASP A 108 -2.75 -15.87 4.14
C ASP A 108 -2.80 -15.33 5.55
N THR A 109 -4.01 -15.12 6.08
CA THR A 109 -4.23 -14.79 7.50
C THR A 109 -3.57 -15.83 8.42
N LYS A 110 -3.65 -17.12 8.08
CA LYS A 110 -3.01 -18.19 8.86
C LYS A 110 -1.50 -18.19 8.68
N SER A 111 -1.02 -17.98 7.45
CA SER A 111 0.41 -17.90 7.15
C SER A 111 1.07 -16.73 7.89
N MET A 112 0.42 -15.56 7.92
CA MET A 112 0.91 -14.40 8.65
C MET A 112 0.96 -14.61 10.16
N ARG A 113 -0.03 -15.30 10.76
CA ARG A 113 0.06 -15.69 12.18
C ARG A 113 1.24 -16.62 12.45
N LEU A 114 1.57 -17.51 11.50
CA LEU A 114 2.75 -18.37 11.60
C LEU A 114 4.03 -17.55 11.51
N PHE A 115 4.11 -16.59 10.59
CA PHE A 115 5.21 -15.61 10.52
C PHE A 115 5.39 -14.90 11.87
N GLN A 116 4.33 -14.30 12.42
CA GLN A 116 4.37 -13.60 13.71
C GLN A 116 4.87 -14.52 14.84
N SER A 117 4.39 -15.77 14.88
CA SER A 117 4.79 -16.75 15.90
C SER A 117 6.28 -17.11 15.85
N GLN A 118 6.87 -17.17 14.65
CA GLN A 118 8.30 -17.46 14.48
C GLN A 118 9.16 -16.29 14.96
N VAL A 119 8.77 -15.06 14.62
CA VAL A 119 9.45 -13.85 15.09
C VAL A 119 9.35 -13.73 16.62
N LEU A 120 8.16 -13.94 17.20
CA LEU A 120 7.96 -13.93 18.65
C LEU A 120 8.80 -15.00 19.35
N ALA A 121 8.86 -16.22 18.82
CA ALA A 121 9.66 -17.30 19.39
C ALA A 121 11.16 -16.98 19.38
N HIS A 122 11.64 -16.32 18.32
CA HIS A 122 13.02 -15.83 18.24
C HIS A 122 13.31 -14.74 19.28
N GLN A 123 12.42 -13.74 19.38
CA GLN A 123 12.56 -12.65 20.38
C GLN A 123 12.53 -13.16 21.82
N GLN A 124 11.68 -14.15 22.11
CA GLN A 124 11.62 -14.79 23.44
C GLN A 124 12.89 -15.54 23.83
N GLN A 125 13.70 -15.95 22.84
CA GLN A 125 15.02 -16.55 23.07
C GLN A 125 16.13 -15.51 23.22
N GLY A 126 15.78 -14.22 23.24
CA GLY A 126 16.72 -13.11 23.34
C GLY A 126 17.30 -12.67 22.00
N GLY A 127 16.76 -13.15 20.88
CA GLY A 127 17.21 -12.74 19.56
C GLY A 127 16.64 -11.38 19.17
N GLU A 128 17.49 -10.51 18.61
CA GLU A 128 17.14 -9.18 18.11
C GLU A 128 17.06 -9.18 16.57
N GLY A 129 16.34 -8.22 16.00
CA GLY A 129 16.17 -8.13 14.55
C GLY A 129 15.33 -6.95 14.10
N SER A 130 15.27 -6.76 12.79
CA SER A 130 14.52 -5.70 12.12
C SER A 130 13.38 -6.28 11.29
N GLY A 131 12.18 -5.71 11.43
CA GLY A 131 11.04 -6.01 10.59
C GLY A 131 10.93 -5.04 9.41
N SER A 132 10.33 -5.50 8.32
CA SER A 132 9.90 -4.66 7.20
C SER A 132 8.43 -4.91 6.88
N PHE A 133 7.74 -3.86 6.47
CA PHE A 133 6.37 -3.89 6.00
C PHE A 133 6.26 -3.01 4.76
N GLY A 134 5.51 -3.45 3.76
CA GLY A 134 5.29 -2.66 2.55
C GLY A 134 3.99 -3.02 1.86
N LEU A 135 3.46 -2.05 1.11
CA LEU A 135 2.38 -2.24 0.16
C LEU A 135 2.89 -1.83 -1.22
N LYS A 136 2.52 -2.59 -2.25
CA LYS A 136 2.83 -2.25 -3.63
C LYS A 136 1.68 -2.62 -4.56
N PHE A 137 1.53 -1.88 -5.64
CA PHE A 137 0.67 -2.30 -6.75
C PHE A 137 1.32 -3.43 -7.53
N GLU A 138 0.57 -4.49 -7.79
CA GLU A 138 1.03 -5.66 -8.55
C GLU A 138 0.36 -5.73 -9.92
N GLN A 139 -0.96 -5.49 -9.95
CA GLN A 139 -1.77 -5.55 -11.17
C GLN A 139 -2.94 -4.56 -11.12
N PHE A 140 -3.06 -3.77 -12.17
CA PHE A 140 -4.17 -2.87 -12.44
C PHE A 140 -4.25 -2.63 -13.94
N CYS A 141 -5.37 -2.11 -14.40
CA CYS A 141 -5.56 -1.70 -15.80
C CYS A 141 -6.30 -0.37 -15.86
N PHE A 142 -6.24 0.28 -17.02
CA PHE A 142 -7.00 1.50 -17.27
C PHE A 142 -8.22 1.24 -18.15
N ILE A 143 -9.35 1.89 -17.87
CA ILE A 143 -10.52 1.84 -18.76
C ILE A 143 -10.18 2.52 -20.10
N GLU A 144 -9.57 3.70 -20.02
CA GLU A 144 -9.07 4.50 -21.14
C GLU A 144 -7.61 4.91 -20.89
N THR A 145 -6.87 5.24 -21.95
CA THR A 145 -5.49 5.69 -21.80
C THR A 145 -5.44 7.01 -21.02
N PRO A 146 -4.72 7.09 -19.89
CA PRO A 146 -4.67 8.31 -19.11
C PRO A 146 -3.90 9.41 -19.84
N LEU A 147 -4.40 10.64 -19.72
CA LEU A 147 -3.83 11.84 -20.35
C LEU A 147 -3.09 12.74 -19.35
N ALA A 148 -3.12 12.37 -18.06
CA ALA A 148 -2.51 13.08 -16.94
C ALA A 148 -2.02 12.07 -15.90
N PRO A 149 -1.10 12.48 -14.99
CA PRO A 149 -0.74 11.74 -13.78
C PRO A 149 -1.96 11.21 -13.03
N ILE A 150 -1.80 10.06 -12.38
CA ILE A 150 -2.87 9.46 -11.56
C ILE A 150 -2.39 9.35 -10.13
N ASP A 151 -2.81 10.33 -9.33
CA ASP A 151 -2.52 10.36 -7.90
C ASP A 151 -3.31 9.25 -7.20
N THR A 152 -2.59 8.45 -6.40
CA THR A 152 -3.14 7.30 -5.72
C THR A 152 -2.64 7.24 -4.28
N ASP A 153 -3.58 7.05 -3.36
CA ASP A 153 -3.30 6.92 -1.94
C ASP A 153 -3.60 5.49 -1.47
N MET A 154 -2.73 4.98 -0.61
CA MET A 154 -2.95 3.74 0.12
C MET A 154 -3.15 4.03 1.59
N PHE A 155 -4.20 3.46 2.16
CA PHE A 155 -4.53 3.53 3.58
C PHE A 155 -4.43 2.13 4.19
N LEU A 156 -4.05 2.07 5.45
CA LEU A 156 -3.99 0.83 6.22
C LEU A 156 -4.92 0.92 7.43
N GLN A 157 -5.64 -0.17 7.70
CA GLN A 157 -6.33 -0.41 8.95
C GLN A 157 -5.76 -1.68 9.56
N THR A 158 -5.39 -1.61 10.83
CA THR A 158 -4.77 -2.72 11.57
C THR A 158 -5.66 -3.32 12.66
N ASP A 159 -6.72 -2.61 13.02
CA ASP A 159 -7.72 -2.99 14.00
C ASP A 159 -9.08 -2.47 13.52
N SER A 160 -10.12 -3.30 13.60
CA SER A 160 -11.49 -2.93 13.20
C SER A 160 -12.11 -1.83 14.07
N ASP A 161 -11.66 -1.68 15.32
CA ASP A 161 -12.07 -0.62 16.24
C ASP A 161 -11.33 0.71 15.95
N GLU A 162 -10.18 0.65 15.27
CA GLU A 162 -9.44 1.81 14.80
C GLU A 162 -9.87 2.20 13.37
N GLY A 163 -9.79 3.48 13.03
CA GLY A 163 -9.97 3.93 11.66
C GLY A 163 -8.75 3.66 10.78
N PHE A 164 -8.94 3.74 9.47
CA PHE A 164 -7.83 3.75 8.52
C PHE A 164 -6.92 4.96 8.74
N PHE A 165 -5.62 4.76 8.50
CA PHE A 165 -4.64 5.83 8.42
C PHE A 165 -3.93 5.79 7.06
N VAL A 166 -3.49 6.96 6.59
CA VAL A 166 -2.71 7.07 5.34
C VAL A 166 -1.41 6.29 5.52
N PHE A 167 -1.12 5.36 4.62
CA PHE A 167 0.14 4.62 4.58
C PHE A 167 1.10 5.23 3.54
N VAL A 168 0.60 5.51 2.34
CA VAL A 168 1.32 6.25 1.31
C VAL A 168 0.33 7.19 0.63
N GLU A 169 0.79 8.40 0.30
CA GLU A 169 0.02 9.44 -0.39
C GLU A 169 0.70 9.84 -1.70
N ASP A 170 -0.11 10.33 -2.65
CA ASP A 170 0.32 10.97 -3.89
C ASP A 170 1.26 10.08 -4.75
N ILE A 171 0.99 8.78 -4.85
CA ILE A 171 1.70 7.89 -5.77
C ILE A 171 1.16 8.13 -7.18
N ASP A 172 2.01 8.56 -8.12
CA ASP A 172 1.64 8.55 -9.55
C ASP A 172 1.82 7.14 -10.12
N LEU A 173 0.72 6.49 -10.50
CA LEU A 173 0.75 5.15 -11.11
C LEU A 173 1.44 5.10 -12.48
N LEU A 174 1.68 6.26 -13.11
CA LEU A 174 2.40 6.37 -14.38
C LEU A 174 3.90 6.60 -14.20
N GLU A 175 4.36 6.98 -13.01
CA GLU A 175 5.78 7.15 -12.74
C GLU A 175 6.43 5.83 -12.28
N PRO A 176 7.56 5.42 -12.87
CA PRO A 176 8.29 4.26 -12.38
C PRO A 176 8.92 4.58 -11.02
N ASP A 177 8.73 3.68 -10.05
CA ASP A 177 9.25 3.77 -8.68
C ASP A 177 10.79 3.58 -8.57
N CYS A 178 11.53 3.75 -9.67
CA CYS A 178 12.97 3.48 -9.75
C CYS A 178 13.65 4.09 -10.99
N ASP A 179 14.82 4.70 -10.77
CA ASP A 179 15.68 5.36 -11.78
C ASP A 179 16.10 4.48 -12.98
N ARG A 180 15.88 3.16 -12.94
CA ARG A 180 16.34 2.19 -13.96
C ARG A 180 15.34 1.08 -14.29
N CYS A 181 14.07 1.26 -13.97
CA CYS A 181 13.05 0.27 -14.31
C CYS A 181 12.50 0.52 -15.72
N GLU A 182 12.25 -0.57 -16.46
CA GLU A 182 11.43 -0.51 -17.67
C GLU A 182 10.03 -0.06 -17.24
N ILE A 183 9.48 0.95 -17.95
CA ILE A 183 8.08 1.34 -17.77
C ILE A 183 7.24 0.11 -18.13
N LYS A 184 6.67 -0.55 -17.12
CA LYS A 184 5.74 -1.64 -17.35
C LYS A 184 4.51 -1.00 -17.99
N GLU A 185 4.31 -1.24 -19.29
CA GLU A 185 3.11 -0.78 -19.99
C GLU A 185 1.89 -1.34 -19.24
N VAL A 186 1.14 -0.43 -18.61
CA VAL A 186 -0.09 -0.78 -17.91
C VAL A 186 -1.15 -1.05 -18.99
N PRO A 187 -1.80 -2.23 -18.97
CA PRO A 187 -2.76 -2.58 -20.00
C PRO A 187 -4.05 -1.77 -19.87
N LEU A 188 -4.77 -1.63 -20.99
CA LEU A 188 -6.19 -1.30 -20.93
C LEU A 188 -6.98 -2.50 -20.43
N CYS A 189 -8.05 -2.23 -19.69
CA CYS A 189 -8.95 -3.26 -19.21
C CYS A 189 -9.63 -3.94 -20.39
N ASP A 190 -9.63 -5.28 -20.39
CA ASP A 190 -10.47 -6.05 -21.29
C ASP A 190 -11.93 -6.02 -20.80
N SER A 191 -12.87 -6.38 -21.68
CA SER A 191 -14.29 -6.36 -21.34
C SER A 191 -14.68 -7.30 -20.19
N SER A 192 -13.78 -8.20 -19.77
CA SER A 192 -14.00 -9.12 -18.64
C SER A 192 -13.61 -8.50 -17.28
N SER A 193 -12.71 -7.52 -17.27
CA SER A 193 -12.25 -6.82 -16.06
C SER A 193 -13.19 -5.69 -15.62
N ALA A 194 -14.07 -5.21 -16.52
CA ALA A 194 -15.02 -4.12 -16.26
C ALA A 194 -16.28 -4.56 -15.49
N GLU A 195 -16.57 -5.86 -15.40
CA GLU A 195 -17.78 -6.38 -14.73
C GLU A 195 -17.67 -6.41 -13.19
N GLY A 196 -16.52 -6.04 -12.62
CA GLY A 196 -16.30 -5.98 -11.17
C GLY A 196 -16.78 -4.71 -10.47
N SER A 197 -17.07 -3.62 -11.20
CA SER A 197 -17.40 -2.30 -10.61
C SER A 197 -18.84 -1.82 -10.84
N ALA A 198 -19.67 -2.55 -11.58
CA ALA A 198 -21.06 -2.20 -11.82
C ALA A 198 -21.98 -3.44 -11.69
N GLY A 199 -22.48 -3.71 -10.48
CA GLY A 199 -23.28 -4.91 -10.26
C GLY A 199 -24.10 -4.97 -8.97
N SER A 200 -25.12 -4.09 -8.89
CA SER A 200 -26.41 -4.22 -8.16
C SER A 200 -26.43 -4.40 -6.63
#